data_AF-X0WVR3-F1
#
_entry.id   AF-X0WVR3-F1
#
_cell.length_a   1.000
_cell.length_b   1.000
_cell.length_c   1.000
_cell.angle_alpha   90.00
_cell.angle_beta   90.00
_cell.angle_gamma   90.00
#
_symmetry.space_group_name_H-M   'P 1'
#
loop_
_entity.id
_entity.type
_entity.pdbx_description
1 polymer ?
#
loop_
_entity_poly.entity_id
_entity_poly.type
_entity_poly.pdbx_seq_one_letter_code
_entity_poly.pdbx_strand_id
1 'polypeptide(L)'
;MTFSKRIYFVLFVLFVLVSFSILEGQVRGLARISGKVLDESENPIPDATVLVKFIEVAGKKTEEFEKTVTTNEKGVWKLTGLPSGYVKVEVSAPGFIPTSKNVEVSQININPQIVLHLKKAEEFIGQDEESSGVFEEGNVLFEQGKYDEAITSYQGFLEKNPTAYQVRFNIGNCYREKNELDAAQQEFEAVLEEANTAEGPEALKIQ
;
A
#
# COMPACT_ATOMS: atom_id res chain seq x y z
N MET A 1 7.77 54.00 -43.92
CA MET A 1 6.99 53.54 -42.75
C MET A 1 6.76 52.01 -42.69
N THR A 2 7.38 51.21 -43.58
CA THR A 2 7.14 49.76 -43.71
C THR A 2 8.23 48.88 -43.06
N PHE A 3 9.39 49.46 -42.72
CA PHE A 3 10.53 48.72 -42.17
C PHE A 3 10.34 48.36 -40.68
N SER A 4 9.72 49.23 -39.89
CA SER A 4 9.45 48.98 -38.46
C SER A 4 8.43 47.85 -38.24
N LYS A 5 7.39 47.77 -39.09
CA LYS A 5 6.35 46.72 -38.98
C LYS A 5 6.90 45.31 -39.18
N ARG A 6 7.93 45.13 -40.02
CA ARG A 6 8.59 43.82 -40.22
C ARG A 6 9.45 43.41 -39.02
N ILE A 7 10.10 44.36 -38.37
CA ILE A 7 10.90 44.12 -37.15
C ILE A 7 9.99 43.73 -35.98
N TYR A 8 8.88 44.43 -35.77
CA TYR A 8 7.91 44.05 -34.73
C TYR A 8 7.26 42.70 -35.01
N PHE A 9 7.02 42.34 -36.27
CA PHE A 9 6.50 41.03 -36.64
C PHE A 9 7.51 39.91 -36.34
N VAL A 10 8.79 40.10 -36.69
CA VAL A 10 9.85 39.12 -36.39
C VAL A 10 10.08 38.99 -34.88
N LEU A 11 10.07 40.10 -34.13
CA LEU A 11 10.17 40.08 -32.67
C LEU A 11 8.97 39.43 -32.00
N PHE A 12 7.76 39.62 -32.54
CA PHE A 12 6.54 38.95 -32.06
C PHE A 12 6.59 37.43 -32.32
N VAL A 13 7.03 37.00 -33.50
CA VAL A 13 7.20 35.57 -33.83
C VAL A 13 8.28 34.93 -32.95
N LEU A 14 9.41 35.62 -32.71
CA LEU A 14 10.44 35.18 -31.77
C LEU A 14 9.92 35.09 -30.33
N PHE A 15 9.10 36.04 -29.88
CA PHE A 15 8.48 36.00 -28.56
C PHE A 15 7.48 34.84 -28.42
N VAL A 16 6.66 34.58 -29.44
CA VAL A 16 5.72 33.43 -29.46
C VAL A 16 6.49 32.10 -29.46
N LEU A 17 7.62 32.00 -30.19
CA LEU A 17 8.46 30.81 -30.20
C LEU A 17 9.19 30.58 -28.87
N VAL A 18 9.67 31.63 -28.21
CA VAL A 18 10.26 31.54 -26.86
C VAL A 18 9.20 31.18 -25.82
N SER A 19 7.96 31.65 -25.98
CA SER A 19 6.84 31.33 -25.08
C SER A 19 6.39 29.86 -25.21
N PHE A 20 6.46 29.28 -26.41
CA PHE A 20 6.12 27.88 -26.64
C PHE A 20 7.14 26.91 -26.00
N SER A 21 8.43 27.26 -26.02
CA SER A 21 9.49 26.44 -25.40
C SER A 21 9.48 26.43 -23.87
N ILE A 22 8.75 27.35 -23.22
CA ILE A 22 8.64 27.40 -21.75
C ILE A 22 7.49 26.52 -21.23
N LEU A 23 6.56 26.10 -22.09
CA LEU A 23 5.42 25.27 -21.68
C LEU A 23 5.67 23.76 -21.69
N GLU A 24 6.79 23.29 -22.26
CA GLU A 24 7.17 21.87 -22.21
C GLU A 24 7.89 21.49 -20.91
N GLY A 25 8.28 22.47 -20.09
CA GLY A 25 9.06 22.25 -18.86
C GLY A 25 8.25 22.04 -17.57
N GLN A 26 6.93 22.25 -17.58
CA GLN A 26 6.08 22.19 -16.37
C GLN A 26 4.84 21.29 -16.51
N VAL A 27 5.01 20.13 -17.13
CA VAL A 27 4.17 18.96 -16.81
C VAL A 27 5.12 17.82 -16.44
N ARG A 28 5.90 18.01 -15.36
CA ARG A 28 6.58 16.88 -14.71
C ARG A 28 5.50 16.03 -14.08
N GLY A 29 5.10 14.99 -14.83
CA GLY A 29 3.99 14.13 -14.51
C GLY A 29 4.13 13.54 -13.11
N LEU A 30 3.01 13.41 -12.43
CA LEU A 30 2.93 12.74 -11.14
C LEU A 30 3.64 11.38 -11.19
N ALA A 31 4.28 10.98 -10.08
CA ALA A 31 5.08 9.77 -10.03
C ALA A 31 4.21 8.52 -10.24
N ARG A 32 4.87 7.49 -10.75
CA ARG A 32 4.29 6.17 -10.99
C ARG A 32 5.11 5.14 -10.23
N ILE A 33 4.44 4.28 -9.49
CA ILE A 33 5.03 3.12 -8.84
C ILE A 33 4.25 1.88 -9.24
N SER A 34 4.92 0.74 -9.20
CA SER A 34 4.31 -0.54 -9.51
C SER A 34 5.04 -1.65 -8.80
N GLY A 35 4.37 -2.79 -8.66
CA GLY A 35 4.94 -3.88 -7.91
C GLY A 35 4.30 -5.22 -8.21
N LYS A 36 4.80 -6.22 -7.50
CA LYS A 36 4.25 -7.56 -7.43
C LYS A 36 4.06 -7.97 -5.98
N VAL A 37 2.99 -8.71 -5.73
CA VAL A 37 2.74 -9.39 -4.47
C VAL A 37 2.79 -10.88 -4.75
N LEU A 38 3.71 -11.57 -4.06
CA LEU A 38 3.99 -12.99 -4.23
C LEU A 38 3.90 -13.70 -2.87
N ASP A 39 3.73 -15.01 -2.86
CA ASP A 39 3.94 -15.83 -1.67
C ASP A 39 5.43 -16.24 -1.53
N GLU A 40 5.78 -16.95 -0.44
CA GLU A 40 7.14 -17.46 -0.20
C GLU A 40 7.61 -18.50 -1.24
N SER A 41 6.70 -19.04 -2.04
CA SER A 41 6.97 -19.97 -3.15
C SER A 41 7.02 -19.27 -4.52
N GLU A 42 7.10 -17.94 -4.55
CA GLU A 42 7.11 -17.09 -5.75
C GLU A 42 5.80 -17.14 -6.57
N ASN A 43 4.70 -17.65 -6.01
CA ASN A 43 3.40 -17.64 -6.68
C ASN A 43 2.76 -16.25 -6.55
N PRO A 44 2.11 -15.74 -7.61
CA PRO A 44 1.39 -14.48 -7.55
C PRO A 44 0.17 -14.56 -6.64
N ILE A 45 -0.05 -13.50 -5.84
CA ILE A 45 -1.24 -13.36 -5.00
C ILE A 45 -2.23 -12.41 -5.68
N PRO A 46 -3.32 -12.90 -6.29
CA PRO A 46 -4.37 -12.07 -6.87
C PRO A 46 -5.21 -11.40 -5.79
N ASP A 47 -5.85 -10.27 -6.14
CA ASP A 47 -6.77 -9.52 -5.28
C ASP A 47 -6.19 -9.06 -3.93
N ALA A 48 -4.86 -9.12 -3.79
CA ALA A 48 -4.15 -8.55 -2.66
C ALA A 48 -4.34 -7.03 -2.65
N THR A 49 -4.72 -6.50 -1.50
CA THR A 49 -4.89 -5.07 -1.27
C THR A 49 -3.54 -4.42 -1.01
N VAL A 50 -3.24 -3.35 -1.73
CA VAL A 50 -2.03 -2.54 -1.61
C VAL A 50 -2.43 -1.13 -1.22
N LEU A 51 -2.09 -0.75 0.01
CA LEU A 51 -2.32 0.56 0.59
C LEU A 51 -1.01 1.36 0.61
N VAL A 52 -1.04 2.56 0.06
CA VAL A 52 0.12 3.45 -0.03
C VAL A 52 -0.17 4.71 0.77
N LYS A 53 0.54 4.87 1.89
CA LYS A 53 0.43 6.02 2.80
C LYS A 53 1.67 6.89 2.71
N PHE A 54 1.54 8.21 2.66
CA PHE A 54 2.71 9.09 2.80
C PHE A 54 3.24 9.08 4.22
N ILE A 55 4.57 8.96 4.34
CA ILE A 55 5.26 9.08 5.63
C ILE A 55 5.55 10.56 5.85
N GLU A 56 5.05 11.12 6.95
CA GLU A 56 5.32 12.51 7.30
C GLU A 56 6.82 12.71 7.52
N VAL A 57 7.43 13.59 6.73
CA VAL A 57 8.78 14.09 7.00
C VAL A 57 8.65 15.39 7.79
N ALA A 58 8.77 15.26 9.12
CA ALA A 58 8.92 16.32 10.13
C ALA A 58 8.29 17.70 9.81
N GLY A 59 7.06 17.93 10.29
CA GLY A 59 6.55 19.27 10.58
C GLY A 59 5.65 19.89 9.51
N LYS A 60 5.22 19.11 8.51
CA LYS A 60 4.14 19.48 7.62
C LYS A 60 3.02 18.46 7.78
N LYS A 61 1.89 18.90 8.33
CA LYS A 61 0.60 18.22 8.14
C LYS A 61 0.39 18.06 6.64
N THR A 62 0.74 16.90 6.14
CA THR A 62 0.35 16.47 4.81
C THR A 62 -1.08 15.98 5.02
N GLU A 63 -2.03 16.40 4.18
CA GLU A 63 -3.34 15.74 4.16
C GLU A 63 -3.09 14.23 4.14
N GLU A 64 -3.85 13.47 4.94
CA GLU A 64 -3.76 12.01 5.02
C GLU A 64 -3.94 11.42 3.62
N PHE A 65 -2.82 11.34 2.89
CA PHE A 65 -2.81 10.88 1.53
C PHE A 65 -2.57 9.40 1.61
N GLU A 66 -3.67 8.68 1.45
CA GLU A 66 -3.67 7.25 1.24
C GLU A 66 -4.30 6.91 -0.10
N LYS A 67 -3.73 5.89 -0.75
CA LYS A 67 -4.29 5.32 -1.97
C LYS A 67 -4.26 3.81 -1.89
N THR A 68 -5.38 3.21 -2.28
CA THR A 68 -5.55 1.77 -2.29
C THR A 68 -5.69 1.27 -3.72
N VAL A 69 -5.06 0.13 -4.02
CA VAL A 69 -5.20 -0.60 -5.28
C VAL A 69 -5.13 -2.10 -5.01
N THR A 70 -5.74 -2.92 -5.86
CA THR A 70 -5.65 -4.38 -5.77
C THR A 70 -4.71 -4.96 -6.83
N THR A 71 -4.13 -6.12 -6.55
CA THR A 71 -3.34 -6.88 -7.53
C THR A 71 -4.24 -7.57 -8.54
N ASN A 72 -3.73 -7.79 -9.76
CA ASN A 72 -4.41 -8.63 -10.75
C ASN A 72 -4.03 -10.12 -10.61
N GLU A 73 -4.53 -10.98 -11.51
CA GLU A 73 -4.22 -12.42 -11.55
C GLU A 73 -2.72 -12.79 -11.57
N LYS A 74 -1.85 -11.84 -11.93
CA LYS A 74 -0.39 -12.04 -11.95
C LYS A 74 0.29 -11.44 -10.72
N GLY A 75 -0.47 -11.08 -9.69
CA GLY A 75 0.00 -10.40 -8.48
C GLY A 75 0.51 -8.98 -8.74
N VAL A 76 0.26 -8.40 -9.93
CA VAL A 76 0.81 -7.10 -10.33
C VAL A 76 -0.14 -5.97 -9.93
N TRP A 77 0.41 -4.91 -9.37
CA TRP A 77 -0.30 -3.67 -9.06
C TRP A 77 0.43 -2.44 -9.62
N LYS A 78 -0.32 -1.36 -9.85
CA LYS A 78 0.20 -0.10 -10.39
C LYS A 78 -0.53 1.08 -9.78
N LEU A 79 0.23 2.12 -9.43
CA LEU A 79 -0.32 3.36 -8.91
C LEU A 79 0.34 4.55 -9.61
N THR A 80 -0.48 5.54 -9.94
CA THR A 80 -0.02 6.80 -10.54
C THR A 80 -0.60 7.96 -9.78
N GLY A 81 -0.02 9.14 -9.97
CA GLY A 81 -0.55 10.34 -9.33
C GLY A 81 0.10 10.66 -7.99
N LEU A 82 1.32 10.16 -7.73
CA LEU A 82 2.00 10.34 -6.45
C LEU A 82 2.93 11.57 -6.45
N PRO A 83 2.99 12.34 -5.36
CA PRO A 83 4.08 13.29 -5.14
C PRO A 83 5.42 12.57 -4.90
N SER A 84 6.53 13.30 -5.05
CA SER A 84 7.83 12.77 -4.60
C SER A 84 7.89 12.76 -3.07
N GLY A 85 8.49 11.74 -2.48
CA GLY A 85 8.60 11.60 -1.02
C GLY A 85 8.72 10.15 -0.58
N TYR A 86 8.65 9.92 0.72
CA TYR A 86 8.65 8.56 1.28
C TYR A 86 7.21 8.11 1.52
N VAL A 87 6.90 6.91 1.08
CA VAL A 87 5.61 6.25 1.31
C VAL A 87 5.81 4.94 2.02
N LYS A 88 4.86 4.56 2.86
CA LYS A 88 4.72 3.22 3.39
C LYS A 88 3.76 2.46 2.49
N VAL A 89 4.23 1.38 1.88
CA VAL A 89 3.42 0.45 1.11
C VAL A 89 3.07 -0.71 2.02
N GLU A 90 1.80 -0.84 2.36
CA GLU A 90 1.23 -1.92 3.16
C GLU A 90 0.46 -2.85 2.23
N VAL A 91 0.70 -4.15 2.33
CA VAL A 91 0.06 -5.16 1.48
C VAL A 91 -0.58 -6.22 2.32
N SER A 92 -1.76 -6.65 1.89
CA SER A 92 -2.49 -7.72 2.52
C SER A 92 -3.32 -8.55 1.57
N ALA A 93 -3.58 -9.79 1.97
CA ALA A 93 -4.46 -10.72 1.29
C ALA A 93 -5.06 -11.71 2.29
N PRO A 94 -6.28 -12.23 2.04
CA PRO A 94 -6.86 -13.30 2.86
C PRO A 94 -5.93 -14.52 2.95
N GLY A 95 -5.78 -15.10 4.14
CA GLY A 95 -4.86 -16.24 4.38
C GLY A 95 -3.37 -15.87 4.47
N PHE A 96 -3.03 -14.57 4.37
CA PHE A 96 -1.63 -14.13 4.42
C PHE A 96 -1.38 -13.11 5.52
N ILE A 97 -0.14 -13.12 6.03
CA ILE A 97 0.35 -12.13 6.98
C ILE A 97 0.63 -10.83 6.22
N PRO A 98 0.07 -9.70 6.67
CA PRO A 98 0.33 -8.41 6.05
C PRO A 98 1.81 -8.05 6.13
N THR A 99 2.30 -7.35 5.12
CA THR A 99 3.69 -6.86 5.11
C THR A 99 3.72 -5.42 4.68
N SER A 100 4.64 -4.64 5.26
CA SER A 100 4.85 -3.25 4.86
C SER A 100 6.29 -2.97 4.48
N LYS A 101 6.46 -1.97 3.61
CA LYS A 101 7.79 -1.51 3.18
C LYS A 101 7.77 -0.02 2.93
N ASN A 102 8.76 0.66 3.47
CA ASN A 102 9.00 2.07 3.17
C ASN A 102 9.69 2.18 1.79
N VAL A 103 9.18 3.06 0.94
CA VAL A 103 9.61 3.24 -0.43
C VAL A 103 9.79 4.72 -0.71
N GLU A 104 10.91 5.09 -1.32
CA GLU A 104 11.11 6.42 -1.88
C GLU A 104 10.43 6.52 -3.25
N VAL A 105 9.64 7.56 -3.44
CA VAL A 105 8.92 7.89 -4.67
C VAL A 105 9.54 9.12 -5.29
N SER A 106 9.90 9.04 -6.55
CA SER A 106 10.45 10.12 -7.35
C SER A 106 9.58 10.42 -8.57
N GLN A 107 9.35 11.72 -8.81
CA GLN A 107 8.76 12.22 -10.07
C GLN A 107 9.80 12.42 -11.17
N ILE A 108 11.09 12.42 -10.82
CA ILE A 108 12.19 12.70 -11.74
C ILE A 108 12.85 11.40 -12.20
N ASN A 109 13.07 10.48 -11.25
CA ASN A 109 13.70 9.20 -11.52
C ASN A 109 12.65 8.11 -11.75
N ILE A 110 13.04 7.08 -12.51
CA ILE A 110 12.22 5.87 -12.67
C ILE A 110 12.19 5.15 -11.32
N ASN A 111 10.99 4.96 -10.76
CA ASN A 111 10.83 4.20 -9.52
C ASN A 111 11.02 2.70 -9.78
N PRO A 112 11.78 1.99 -8.93
CA PRO A 112 11.98 0.56 -9.07
C PRO A 112 10.68 -0.21 -8.84
N GLN A 113 10.61 -1.44 -9.33
CA GLN A 113 9.49 -2.34 -9.04
C GLN A 113 9.54 -2.76 -7.57
N ILE A 114 8.41 -2.63 -6.88
CA ILE A 114 8.26 -3.00 -5.47
C ILE A 114 7.74 -4.44 -5.41
N VAL A 115 8.61 -5.39 -5.05
CA VAL A 115 8.19 -6.78 -4.82
C VAL A 115 8.04 -7.00 -3.32
N LEU A 116 6.88 -7.52 -2.93
CA LEU A 116 6.54 -7.87 -1.56
C LEU A 116 6.14 -9.34 -1.53
N HIS A 117 6.71 -10.07 -0.57
CA HIS A 117 6.38 -11.47 -0.34
C HIS A 117 5.52 -11.54 0.92
N LEU A 118 4.36 -12.18 0.82
CA LEU A 118 3.52 -12.44 1.98
C LEU A 118 3.75 -13.87 2.45
N LYS A 119 3.78 -14.03 3.78
CA LYS A 119 3.83 -15.34 4.42
C LYS A 119 2.42 -15.86 4.66
N LYS A 120 2.21 -17.16 4.56
CA LYS A 120 0.92 -17.76 4.86
C LYS A 120 0.62 -17.69 6.35
N ALA A 121 -0.61 -17.36 6.70
CA ALA A 121 -1.03 -17.28 8.10
C ALA A 121 -1.03 -18.68 8.75
N GLU A 122 -1.36 -19.73 7.99
CA GLU A 122 -1.47 -21.11 8.48
C GLU A 122 -0.13 -21.69 8.94
N GLU A 123 1.01 -21.15 8.47
CA GLU A 123 2.33 -21.59 8.93
C GLU A 123 2.63 -21.13 10.37
N PHE A 124 1.93 -20.09 10.84
CA PHE A 124 2.08 -19.54 12.19
C PHE A 124 0.97 -20.01 13.14
N ILE A 125 -0.18 -20.40 12.59
CA ILE A 125 -1.26 -21.05 13.33
C ILE A 125 -0.80 -22.49 13.58
N GLY A 126 -0.47 -22.82 14.84
CA GLY A 126 -0.09 -24.19 15.21
C GLY A 126 -1.09 -25.23 14.70
N GLN A 127 -0.69 -26.50 14.65
CA GLN A 127 -1.45 -27.63 14.08
C GLN A 127 -2.78 -28.00 14.81
N ASP A 128 -3.40 -27.07 15.54
CA ASP A 128 -4.73 -27.29 16.10
C ASP A 128 -5.80 -27.12 15.02
N GLU A 129 -6.27 -28.26 14.50
CA GLU A 129 -7.32 -28.39 13.47
C GLU A 129 -8.58 -27.55 13.78
N GLU A 130 -8.96 -27.43 15.07
CA GLU A 130 -10.11 -26.65 15.50
C GLU A 130 -9.89 -25.14 15.34
N SER A 131 -8.67 -24.67 15.61
CA SER A 131 -8.28 -23.29 15.40
C SER A 131 -8.26 -22.96 13.90
N SER A 132 -7.68 -23.83 13.06
CA SER A 132 -7.69 -23.65 11.61
C SER A 132 -9.11 -23.55 11.02
N GLY A 133 -10.08 -24.31 11.55
CA GLY A 133 -11.48 -24.26 11.11
C GLY A 133 -12.16 -22.90 11.37
N VAL A 134 -11.95 -22.31 12.55
CA VAL A 134 -12.54 -21.00 12.91
C VAL A 134 -11.91 -19.86 12.10
N PHE A 135 -10.61 -19.96 11.81
CA PHE A 135 -9.93 -19.01 10.93
C PHE A 135 -10.49 -19.05 9.50
N GLU A 136 -10.67 -20.25 8.94
CA GLU A 136 -11.20 -20.44 7.59
C GLU A 136 -12.67 -19.99 7.49
N GLU A 137 -13.47 -20.23 8.53
CA GLU A 137 -14.82 -19.68 8.62
C GLU A 137 -14.81 -18.14 8.53
N GLY A 138 -13.90 -17.48 9.26
CA GLY A 138 -13.71 -16.03 9.16
C GLY A 138 -13.37 -15.56 7.76
N ASN A 139 -12.49 -16.29 7.04
CA ASN A 139 -12.12 -15.98 5.66
C ASN A 139 -13.34 -16.07 4.72
N VAL A 140 -14.09 -17.17 4.82
CA VAL A 140 -15.31 -17.38 4.01
C VAL A 140 -16.35 -16.30 4.28
N LEU A 141 -16.54 -15.90 5.54
CA LEU A 141 -17.46 -14.82 5.90
C LEU A 141 -17.01 -13.46 5.35
N PHE A 142 -15.70 -13.19 5.38
CA PHE A 142 -15.13 -11.98 4.78
C PHE A 142 -15.38 -11.93 3.27
N GLU A 143 -15.13 -13.03 2.54
CA GLU A 143 -15.40 -13.12 1.10
C GLU A 143 -16.89 -12.96 0.77
N GLN A 144 -17.78 -13.39 1.67
CA GLN A 144 -19.23 -13.18 1.55
C GLN A 144 -19.67 -11.75 1.87
N GLY A 145 -18.76 -10.85 2.25
CA GLY A 145 -19.06 -9.49 2.68
C GLY A 145 -19.70 -9.38 4.06
N LYS A 146 -19.71 -10.48 4.84
CA LYS A 146 -20.29 -10.56 6.19
C LYS A 146 -19.27 -10.15 7.23
N TYR A 147 -18.87 -8.90 7.20
CA TYR A 147 -17.72 -8.41 7.95
C TYR A 147 -17.88 -8.51 9.47
N ASP A 148 -19.07 -8.28 10.01
CA ASP A 148 -19.31 -8.40 11.46
C ASP A 148 -19.23 -9.86 11.96
N GLU A 149 -19.73 -10.81 11.15
CA GLU A 149 -19.62 -12.24 11.44
C GLU A 149 -18.16 -12.69 11.33
N ALA A 150 -17.44 -12.22 10.30
CA ALA A 150 -16.02 -12.49 10.11
C ALA A 150 -15.18 -11.99 11.30
N ILE A 151 -15.42 -10.76 11.76
CA ILE A 151 -14.78 -10.19 12.96
C ILE A 151 -15.01 -11.10 14.17
N THR A 152 -16.25 -11.56 14.36
CA THR A 152 -16.60 -12.44 15.48
C THR A 152 -15.82 -13.76 15.42
N SER A 153 -15.74 -14.40 14.24
CA SER A 153 -14.96 -15.63 14.05
C SER A 153 -13.46 -15.41 14.31
N TYR A 154 -12.89 -14.32 13.77
CA TYR A 154 -11.49 -13.98 14.01
C TYR A 154 -11.17 -13.66 15.47
N GLN A 155 -12.08 -12.99 16.19
CA GLN A 155 -11.92 -12.74 17.62
C GLN A 155 -11.97 -14.04 18.42
N GLY A 156 -12.92 -14.94 18.13
CA GLY A 156 -12.97 -16.26 18.76
C GLY A 156 -11.72 -17.11 18.47
N PHE A 157 -11.13 -16.96 17.28
CA PHE A 157 -9.85 -17.56 16.97
C PHE A 157 -8.71 -17.00 17.84
N LEU A 158 -8.62 -15.67 17.98
CA LEU A 158 -7.61 -14.99 18.80
C LEU A 158 -7.74 -15.32 20.28
N GLU A 159 -8.95 -15.52 20.80
CA GLU A 159 -9.16 -15.96 22.19
C GLU A 159 -8.52 -17.32 22.48
N LYS A 160 -8.59 -18.25 21.52
CA LYS A 160 -7.95 -19.56 21.61
C LYS A 160 -6.46 -19.52 21.29
N ASN A 161 -6.04 -18.59 20.44
CA ASN A 161 -4.68 -18.45 19.93
C ASN A 161 -4.14 -17.03 20.18
N PRO A 162 -3.88 -16.65 21.44
CA PRO A 162 -3.52 -15.27 21.79
C PRO A 162 -2.19 -14.82 21.17
N THR A 163 -1.33 -15.76 20.76
CA THR A 163 -0.07 -15.49 20.07
C THR A 163 -0.23 -15.31 18.56
N ALA A 164 -1.41 -15.59 18.00
CA ALA A 164 -1.70 -15.46 16.57
C ALA A 164 -2.15 -14.03 16.24
N TYR A 165 -1.38 -13.03 16.69
CA TYR A 165 -1.67 -11.61 16.52
C TYR A 165 -1.89 -11.21 15.06
N GLN A 166 -1.40 -11.99 14.11
CA GLN A 166 -1.58 -11.83 12.67
C GLN A 166 -3.07 -11.82 12.26
N VAL A 167 -3.94 -12.51 13.00
CA VAL A 167 -5.39 -12.55 12.72
C VAL A 167 -6.08 -11.21 12.96
N ARG A 168 -5.49 -10.34 13.79
CA ARG A 168 -5.96 -8.95 13.95
C ARG A 168 -5.97 -8.19 12.62
N PHE A 169 -5.07 -8.55 11.70
CA PHE A 169 -5.09 -7.95 10.38
C PHE A 169 -6.38 -8.24 9.61
N ASN A 170 -6.88 -9.48 9.68
CA ASN A 170 -8.15 -9.82 9.03
C ASN A 170 -9.33 -9.08 9.66
N ILE A 171 -9.30 -8.85 10.97
CA ILE A 171 -10.26 -7.98 11.67
C ILE A 171 -10.16 -6.54 11.13
N GLY A 172 -8.96 -6.00 10.99
CA GLY A 172 -8.73 -4.68 10.40
C GLY A 172 -9.24 -4.56 8.96
N ASN A 173 -9.06 -5.60 8.14
CA ASN A 173 -9.67 -5.68 6.81
C ASN A 173 -11.20 -5.63 6.85
N CYS A 174 -11.83 -6.35 7.77
CA CYS A 174 -13.28 -6.30 7.94
C CYS A 174 -13.75 -4.88 8.27
N TYR A 175 -13.09 -4.20 9.22
CA TYR A 175 -13.39 -2.81 9.54
C TYR A 175 -13.17 -1.88 8.34
N ARG A 176 -12.11 -2.10 7.55
CA ARG A 176 -11.85 -1.33 6.34
C ARG A 176 -12.98 -1.48 5.32
N GLU A 177 -13.43 -2.70 5.05
CA GLU A 177 -14.53 -2.95 4.11
C GLU A 177 -15.87 -2.39 4.61
N LYS A 178 -16.04 -2.27 5.93
CA LYS A 178 -17.14 -1.53 6.55
C LYS A 178 -16.98 0.00 6.51
N ASN A 179 -15.88 0.52 5.96
CA ASN A 179 -15.50 1.94 5.98
C ASN A 179 -15.31 2.50 7.41
N GLU A 180 -15.00 1.63 8.37
CA GLU A 180 -14.64 1.96 9.77
C GLU A 180 -13.11 2.09 9.88
N LEU A 181 -12.57 3.13 9.21
CA LEU A 181 -11.13 3.27 8.99
C LEU A 181 -10.30 3.42 10.28
N ASP A 182 -10.84 4.11 11.29
CA ASP A 182 -10.17 4.28 12.59
C ASP A 182 -9.96 2.93 13.30
N ALA A 183 -10.97 2.05 13.26
CA ALA A 183 -10.89 0.72 13.84
C ALA A 183 -9.95 -0.19 13.05
N ALA A 184 -9.99 -0.10 11.71
CA ALA A 184 -9.06 -0.81 10.84
C ALA A 184 -7.60 -0.45 11.15
N GLN A 185 -7.32 0.85 11.30
CA GLN A 185 -5.99 1.36 11.62
C GLN A 185 -5.47 0.81 12.95
N GLN A 186 -6.31 0.83 14.00
CA GLN A 186 -5.92 0.30 15.32
C GLN A 186 -5.49 -1.17 15.25
N GLU A 187 -6.25 -2.01 14.53
CA GLU A 187 -5.90 -3.42 14.39
C GLU A 187 -4.63 -3.62 13.55
N PHE A 188 -4.42 -2.82 12.50
CA PHE A 188 -3.19 -2.88 11.70
C PHE A 188 -1.96 -2.45 12.50
N GLU A 189 -2.07 -1.41 13.34
CA GLU A 189 -1.00 -0.96 14.21
C GLU A 189 -0.63 -2.02 15.25
N ALA A 190 -1.63 -2.68 15.85
CA ALA A 190 -1.41 -3.77 16.80
C ALA A 190 -0.63 -4.93 16.18
N VAL A 191 -0.92 -5.31 14.93
CA VAL A 191 -0.17 -6.37 14.22
C VAL A 191 1.30 -5.99 14.05
N LEU A 192 1.58 -4.73 13.69
CA LEU A 192 2.94 -4.26 13.48
C LEU A 192 3.72 -4.16 14.79
N GLU A 193 3.07 -3.72 15.86
CA GLU A 193 3.69 -3.68 17.19
C GLU A 193 4.09 -5.09 17.63
N GLU A 194 3.17 -6.06 17.53
CA GLU A 194 3.41 -7.46 17.90
C GLU A 194 4.42 -8.17 16.98
N ALA A 195 4.44 -7.84 15.69
CA ALA A 195 5.47 -8.35 14.77
C ALA A 195 6.87 -7.85 15.15
N ASN A 196 6.99 -6.55 15.47
CA ASN A 196 8.26 -5.95 15.87
C ASN A 196 8.77 -6.48 17.23
N THR A 197 7.87 -6.81 18.15
CA THR A 197 8.23 -7.43 19.44
C THR A 197 8.58 -8.91 19.28
N ALA A 198 7.86 -9.65 18.43
CA ALA A 198 8.11 -11.07 18.15
C ALA A 198 9.43 -11.31 17.40
N GLU A 199 9.84 -10.42 16.51
CA GLU A 199 11.12 -10.50 15.77
C GLU A 199 12.30 -9.85 16.52
N GLY A 200 12.04 -9.08 17.59
CA GLY A 200 13.07 -8.43 18.42
C GLY A 200 13.81 -7.26 17.74
N PRO A 201 14.48 -6.37 18.51
CA PRO A 201 15.09 -5.12 18.01
C PRO A 201 16.35 -5.30 17.14
N GLU A 202 16.66 -6.50 16.64
CA GLU A 202 17.87 -6.73 15.83
C GLU A 202 17.72 -6.37 14.34
N ALA A 203 16.49 -6.24 13.82
CA ALA A 203 16.26 -5.91 12.40
C ALA A 203 16.41 -4.41 12.06
N LEU A 204 16.57 -3.53 13.05
CA LEU A 204 16.68 -2.07 12.86
C LEU A 204 18.09 -1.50 13.11
N LYS A 205 19.11 -2.35 13.27
CA LYS A 205 20.50 -1.89 13.11
C LYS A 205 20.81 -1.77 11.61
N ILE A 206 20.41 -0.63 11.05
CA ILE A 206 20.99 -0.11 9.81
C ILE A 206 22.52 -0.14 9.99
N GLN A 207 23.20 -1.02 9.26
CA GLN A 207 24.64 -0.91 8.99
C GLN A 207 24.89 0.14 7.91
#